data_AF-A0A1N7G2L2-F1
#
_entry.id   AF-A0A1N7G2L2-F1
#
_cell.length_a   1.000
_cell.length_b   1.000
_cell.length_c   1.000
_cell.angle_alpha   90.00
_cell.angle_beta   90.00
_cell.angle_gamma   90.00
#
_symmetry.space_group_name_H-M   'P 1'
#
loop_
_entity.id
_entity.type
_entity.pdbx_description
1 polymer ?
#
loop_
_entity_poly.entity_id
_entity_poly.type
_entity_poly.pdbx_seq_one_letter_code
_entity_poly.pdbx_strand_id
1 'polypeptide(L)'
;MSGDDARPRPQYGEYASPEEQRARIQRPEVTEALEAGVAPAPESVAEAAPVAPRARGPLADRVATLVLLVYGLISVISTITQLLDFPGYAERAAQILGVDATYTALSTGYVWGAVASVVYAIGYLLTAALTWRRLRRGRIAFWVPLVGFVATTLVAGVCITIALTADPAFLSALTGAFAN
;
A
#
# COMPACT_ATOMS: atom_id res chain seq x y z
N MET A 1 41.93 -65.27 1.79
CA MET A 1 41.61 -65.43 3.22
C MET A 1 41.53 -64.02 3.78
N SER A 2 40.40 -63.35 3.61
CA SER A 2 39.23 -63.35 4.51
C SER A 2 39.52 -62.53 5.77
N GLY A 3 39.05 -61.28 5.76
CA GLY A 3 39.01 -60.40 6.92
C GLY A 3 37.68 -59.65 6.87
N ASP A 4 36.61 -60.34 7.25
CA ASP A 4 35.28 -59.75 7.41
C ASP A 4 35.32 -58.74 8.56
N ASP A 5 35.53 -57.47 8.26
CA ASP A 5 35.44 -56.37 9.23
C ASP A 5 33.96 -55.97 9.42
N ALA A 6 33.13 -56.94 9.80
CA ALA A 6 31.74 -56.73 10.13
C ALA A 6 31.64 -56.24 11.57
N ARG A 7 31.64 -54.91 11.79
CA ARG A 7 31.29 -54.35 13.10
C ARG A 7 29.96 -54.95 13.57
N PRO A 8 29.87 -55.46 14.81
CA PRO A 8 28.63 -56.00 15.36
C PRO A 8 27.51 -54.97 15.17
N ARG A 9 26.38 -55.40 14.61
CA ARG A 9 25.21 -54.52 14.54
C ARG A 9 24.78 -54.21 15.97
N PRO A 10 24.70 -52.92 16.36
CA PRO A 10 24.34 -52.54 17.71
C PRO A 10 22.94 -53.03 18.04
N GLN A 11 22.76 -53.58 19.23
CA GLN A 11 21.44 -54.05 19.68
C GLN A 11 20.60 -52.83 20.12
N TYR A 12 19.28 -52.95 20.01
CA TYR A 12 18.36 -51.84 20.29
C TYR A 12 18.63 -51.25 21.69
N GLY A 13 18.87 -49.94 21.78
CA GLY A 13 19.17 -49.24 23.05
C GLY A 13 20.64 -48.86 23.29
N GLU A 14 21.56 -49.25 22.40
CA GLU A 14 23.00 -48.96 22.59
C GLU A 14 23.39 -47.49 22.33
N TYR A 15 22.56 -46.71 21.62
CA TYR A 15 22.83 -45.30 21.29
C TYR A 15 22.11 -44.27 22.18
N ALA A 16 21.30 -44.73 23.13
CA ALA A 16 20.72 -43.90 24.18
C ALA A 16 20.15 -44.83 25.24
N SER A 17 20.58 -44.66 26.49
CA SER A 17 19.95 -45.34 27.63
C SER A 17 18.45 -45.04 27.67
N PRO A 18 17.62 -45.92 28.25
CA PRO A 18 16.18 -45.67 28.39
C PRO A 18 15.88 -44.33 29.08
N GLU A 19 16.71 -43.92 30.04
CA GLU A 19 16.60 -42.62 30.72
C GLU A 19 16.92 -41.44 29.79
N GLU A 20 17.94 -41.56 28.95
CA GLU A 20 18.26 -40.52 27.95
C GLU A 20 17.22 -40.42 26.83
N GLN A 21 16.54 -41.52 26.49
CA GLN A 21 15.40 -41.49 25.57
C GLN A 21 14.20 -40.79 26.21
N ARG A 22 13.89 -41.10 27.49
CA ARG A 22 12.84 -40.42 28.26
C ARG A 22 13.09 -38.91 28.36
N ALA A 23 14.33 -38.50 28.62
CA ALA A 23 14.70 -37.07 28.67
C ALA A 23 14.54 -36.35 27.33
N ARG A 24 14.65 -37.08 26.20
CA ARG A 24 14.54 -36.52 24.84
C ARG A 24 13.11 -36.51 24.32
N ILE A 25 12.24 -37.37 24.86
CA ILE A 25 10.80 -37.37 24.57
C ILE A 25 10.16 -36.22 25.37
N GLN A 26 9.85 -35.11 24.69
CA GLN A 26 9.24 -33.91 25.27
C GLN A 26 7.74 -34.06 25.60
N ARG A 27 7.28 -35.29 25.91
CA ARG A 27 5.89 -35.62 26.28
C ARG A 27 5.87 -36.69 27.38
N PRO A 28 6.33 -36.36 28.60
CA PRO A 28 6.35 -37.30 29.72
C PRO A 28 4.96 -37.85 30.03
N GLU A 29 3.90 -37.04 29.88
CA GLU A 29 2.52 -37.46 30.13
C GLU A 29 2.04 -38.62 29.25
N VAL A 30 2.54 -38.74 28.01
CA VAL A 30 2.16 -39.83 27.09
C VAL A 30 2.91 -41.12 27.44
N THR A 31 4.17 -40.99 27.88
CA THR A 31 4.99 -42.14 28.30
C THR A 31 4.44 -42.76 29.59
N GLU A 32 4.08 -41.93 30.58
CA GLU A 32 3.47 -42.40 31.83
C GLU A 32 2.12 -43.08 31.61
N ALA A 33 1.28 -42.54 30.72
CA ALA A 33 -0.01 -43.15 30.39
C ALA A 33 0.15 -44.53 29.73
N LEU A 34 1.11 -44.68 28.80
CA LEU A 34 1.40 -45.95 28.15
C LEU A 34 1.97 -47.00 29.13
N GLU A 35 2.86 -46.59 30.04
CA GLU A 35 3.44 -47.47 31.07
C GLU A 35 2.39 -47.91 32.10
N ALA A 36 1.37 -47.07 32.36
CA ALA A 36 0.19 -47.40 33.16
C ALA A 36 -0.87 -48.22 32.41
N GLY A 37 -0.63 -48.63 31.17
CA GLY A 37 -1.56 -49.43 30.37
C GLY A 37 -2.78 -48.64 29.87
N VAL A 38 -2.74 -47.31 29.92
CA VAL A 38 -3.80 -46.42 29.43
C VAL A 38 -3.52 -46.11 27.96
N ALA A 39 -4.43 -46.52 27.08
CA ALA A 39 -4.35 -46.15 25.68
C ALA A 39 -4.49 -44.61 25.54
N PRO A 40 -3.64 -43.94 24.76
CA PRO A 40 -3.78 -42.51 24.51
C PRO A 40 -5.18 -42.26 23.95
N ALA A 41 -5.95 -41.39 24.61
CA ALA A 41 -7.22 -40.93 24.05
C ALA A 41 -6.92 -40.33 22.66
N PRO A 42 -7.69 -40.66 21.61
CA PRO A 42 -7.49 -40.02 20.31
C PRO A 42 -7.57 -38.52 20.53
N GLU A 43 -6.49 -37.80 20.22
CA GLU A 43 -6.50 -36.34 20.21
C GLU A 43 -7.71 -35.95 19.36
N SER A 44 -8.69 -35.28 19.99
CA SER A 44 -9.80 -34.66 19.27
C SER A 44 -9.16 -33.83 18.17
N VAL A 45 -9.29 -34.28 16.92
CA VAL A 45 -8.86 -33.52 15.75
C VAL A 45 -9.67 -32.24 15.80
N ALA A 46 -9.08 -31.20 16.39
CA ALA A 46 -9.65 -29.88 16.36
C ALA A 46 -9.85 -29.57 14.88
N GLU A 47 -11.11 -29.48 14.48
CA GLU A 47 -11.52 -29.18 13.12
C GLU A 47 -10.66 -28.04 12.62
N ALA A 48 -9.84 -28.32 11.60
CA ALA A 48 -8.87 -27.37 11.10
C ALA A 48 -9.64 -26.12 10.67
N ALA A 49 -9.58 -25.08 11.49
CA ALA A 49 -10.20 -23.80 11.19
C ALA A 49 -9.77 -23.41 9.77
N PRO A 50 -10.71 -22.98 8.90
CA PRO A 50 -10.38 -22.62 7.53
C PRO A 50 -9.22 -21.64 7.58
N VAL A 51 -8.11 -22.01 6.93
CA VAL A 51 -6.93 -21.16 6.82
C VAL A 51 -7.40 -19.89 6.14
N ALA A 52 -7.63 -18.83 6.92
CA ALA A 52 -7.94 -17.53 6.38
C ALA A 52 -6.87 -17.21 5.32
N PRO A 53 -7.24 -16.80 4.10
CA PRO A 53 -6.28 -16.58 3.04
C PRO A 53 -5.21 -15.65 3.59
N ARG A 54 -3.96 -16.13 3.66
CA ARG A 54 -2.81 -15.30 4.06
C ARG A 54 -2.89 -14.05 3.20
N ALA A 55 -3.18 -12.90 3.81
CA ALA A 55 -3.28 -11.63 3.13
C ALA A 55 -2.09 -11.52 2.18
N ARG A 56 -2.38 -11.26 0.88
CA ARG A 56 -1.38 -11.17 -0.20
C ARG A 56 -0.15 -10.46 0.36
N GLY A 57 0.99 -11.16 0.36
CA GLY A 57 2.12 -10.84 1.24
C GLY A 57 2.73 -9.44 1.09
N PRO A 58 3.78 -9.11 1.87
CA PRO A 58 4.44 -7.81 1.86
C PRO A 58 4.88 -7.32 0.46
N LEU A 59 5.06 -8.23 -0.49
CA LEU A 59 5.41 -7.91 -1.88
C LEU A 59 4.27 -7.25 -2.64
N ALA A 60 3.02 -7.70 -2.48
CA ALA A 60 1.89 -7.13 -3.20
C ALA A 60 1.62 -5.68 -2.75
N ASP A 61 1.69 -5.41 -1.43
CA ASP A 61 1.61 -4.05 -0.89
C ASP A 61 2.73 -3.14 -1.41
N ARG A 62 3.97 -3.64 -1.45
CA ARG A 62 5.11 -2.89 -1.98
C ARG A 62 4.96 -2.55 -3.47
N VAL A 63 4.53 -3.52 -4.28
CA VAL A 63 4.29 -3.31 -5.72
C VAL A 63 3.16 -2.30 -5.92
N ALA A 64 2.03 -2.47 -5.23
CA ALA A 64 0.90 -1.53 -5.31
C ALA A 64 1.33 -0.11 -4.90
N THR A 65 2.09 0.02 -3.81
CA THR A 65 2.61 1.31 -3.35
C THR A 65 3.57 1.93 -4.36
N LEU A 66 4.47 1.15 -4.95
CA LEU A 66 5.42 1.63 -5.96
C LEU A 66 4.67 2.13 -7.21
N VAL A 67 3.70 1.34 -7.70
CA VAL A 67 2.87 1.72 -8.85
C VAL A 67 2.10 3.01 -8.55
N LEU A 68 1.48 3.13 -7.38
CA LEU A 68 0.76 4.34 -6.98
C LEU A 68 1.68 5.56 -6.87
N LEU A 69 2.90 5.42 -6.35
CA LEU A 69 3.87 6.51 -6.28
C LEU A 69 4.34 6.94 -7.66
N VAL A 70 4.68 6.00 -8.55
CA VAL A 70 5.13 6.32 -9.92
C VAL A 70 4.00 6.97 -10.72
N TYR A 71 2.80 6.38 -10.68
CA TYR A 71 1.62 6.95 -11.31
C TYR A 71 1.30 8.34 -10.74
N GLY A 72 1.33 8.48 -9.42
CA GLY A 72 1.12 9.75 -8.73
C GLY A 72 2.17 10.80 -9.12
N LEU A 73 3.44 10.41 -9.27
CA LEU A 73 4.50 11.32 -9.71
C LEU A 73 4.23 11.85 -11.11
N ILE A 74 3.92 10.96 -12.05
CA ILE A 74 3.62 11.33 -13.44
C ILE A 74 2.42 12.26 -13.46
N SER A 75 1.34 11.89 -12.76
CA SER A 75 0.12 12.71 -12.65
C SER A 75 0.42 14.10 -12.05
N VAL A 76 1.21 14.18 -10.99
CA VAL A 76 1.58 15.45 -10.34
C VAL A 76 2.43 16.32 -11.26
N ILE A 77 3.42 15.76 -11.95
CA ILE A 77 4.24 16.52 -12.90
C ILE A 77 3.37 17.05 -14.04
N SER A 78 2.53 16.21 -14.65
CA SER A 78 1.60 16.64 -15.70
C SER A 78 0.65 17.73 -15.20
N THR A 79 0.10 17.57 -14.01
CA THR A 79 -0.81 18.56 -13.40
C THR A 79 -0.09 19.87 -13.15
N ILE A 80 1.13 19.86 -12.59
CA ILE A 80 1.95 21.06 -12.39
C ILE A 80 2.18 21.78 -13.72
N THR A 81 2.57 21.07 -14.79
CA THR A 81 2.79 21.71 -16.09
C THR A 81 1.53 22.38 -16.65
N GLN A 82 0.36 21.76 -16.45
CA GLN A 82 -0.92 22.36 -16.83
C GLN A 82 -1.26 23.59 -15.98
N LEU A 83 -1.06 23.51 -14.66
CA LEU A 83 -1.38 24.60 -13.74
C LEU A 83 -0.47 25.83 -13.90
N LEU A 84 0.77 25.63 -14.34
CA LEU A 84 1.66 26.74 -14.70
C LEU A 84 1.17 27.48 -15.96
N ASP A 85 0.49 26.78 -16.86
CA ASP A 85 -0.30 27.35 -17.97
C ASP A 85 -1.79 27.43 -17.58
N PHE A 86 -2.09 28.10 -16.47
CA PHE A 86 -3.46 28.13 -15.92
C PHE A 86 -4.53 28.59 -16.94
N PRO A 87 -4.32 29.67 -17.73
CA PRO A 87 -5.31 30.07 -18.74
C PRO A 87 -5.62 28.95 -19.73
N GLY A 88 -4.57 28.33 -20.31
CA GLY A 88 -4.77 27.20 -21.23
C GLY A 88 -5.38 25.98 -20.54
N TYR A 89 -5.08 25.72 -19.27
CA TYR A 89 -5.75 24.69 -18.48
C TYR A 89 -7.26 24.97 -18.32
N ALA A 90 -7.63 26.20 -17.96
CA ALA A 90 -9.02 26.59 -17.79
C ALA A 90 -9.80 26.51 -19.11
N GLU A 91 -9.23 27.01 -20.21
CA GLU A 91 -9.86 26.99 -21.54
C GLU A 91 -10.04 25.56 -22.06
N ARG A 92 -9.04 24.68 -21.89
CA ARG A 92 -9.20 23.25 -22.22
C ARG A 92 -10.29 22.60 -21.39
N ALA A 93 -10.43 22.96 -20.11
CA ALA A 93 -11.51 22.47 -19.27
C ALA A 93 -12.89 22.97 -19.76
N ALA A 94 -12.98 24.23 -20.18
CA ALA A 94 -14.20 24.78 -20.80
C ALA A 94 -14.56 24.04 -22.09
N GLN A 95 -13.59 23.76 -22.96
CA GLN A 95 -13.79 23.01 -24.20
C GLN A 95 -14.28 21.58 -23.96
N ILE A 96 -13.78 20.90 -22.92
CA ILE A 96 -14.28 19.57 -22.50
C ILE A 96 -15.76 19.64 -22.11
N LEU A 97 -16.20 20.77 -21.56
CA LEU A 97 -17.60 21.06 -21.23
C LEU A 97 -18.41 21.57 -22.43
N GLY A 98 -17.81 21.68 -23.62
CA GLY A 98 -18.46 22.19 -24.83
C GLY A 98 -18.59 23.71 -24.87
N VAL A 99 -17.81 24.44 -24.08
CA VAL A 99 -17.86 25.90 -23.97
C VAL A 99 -16.63 26.53 -24.60
N ASP A 100 -16.85 27.37 -25.60
CA ASP A 100 -15.82 28.26 -26.14
C ASP A 100 -15.74 29.54 -25.30
N ALA A 101 -14.99 29.46 -24.19
CA ALA A 101 -14.71 30.60 -23.32
C ALA A 101 -13.20 30.87 -23.25
N THR A 102 -12.83 32.14 -23.26
CA THR A 102 -11.44 32.61 -23.12
C THR A 102 -11.21 33.11 -21.70
N TYR A 103 -10.13 32.68 -21.07
CA TYR A 103 -9.78 33.11 -19.71
C TYR A 103 -8.99 34.42 -19.76
N THR A 104 -9.48 35.47 -19.11
CA THR A 104 -8.95 36.84 -19.23
C THR A 104 -8.23 37.35 -17.99
N ALA A 105 -8.50 36.78 -16.80
CA ALA A 105 -7.82 37.16 -15.55
C ALA A 105 -6.41 36.56 -15.42
N LEU A 106 -5.55 36.84 -16.41
CA LEU A 106 -4.25 36.19 -16.62
C LEU A 106 -3.32 36.28 -15.41
N SER A 107 -3.13 37.47 -14.84
CA SER A 107 -2.23 37.68 -13.70
C SER A 107 -2.63 36.82 -12.50
N THR A 108 -3.90 36.86 -12.13
CA THR A 108 -4.45 36.07 -11.03
C THR A 108 -4.39 34.57 -11.33
N GLY A 109 -4.69 34.18 -12.57
CA GLY A 109 -4.60 32.79 -13.03
C GLY A 109 -3.19 32.22 -12.87
N TYR A 110 -2.17 32.92 -13.35
CA TYR A 110 -0.77 32.48 -13.21
C TYR A 110 -0.31 32.42 -11.76
N VAL A 111 -0.68 33.40 -10.91
CA VAL A 111 -0.31 33.41 -9.49
C VAL A 111 -0.90 32.20 -8.77
N TRP A 112 -2.21 31.99 -8.88
CA TRP A 112 -2.87 30.88 -8.19
C TRP A 112 -2.57 29.51 -8.81
N GLY A 113 -2.31 29.44 -10.12
CA GLY A 113 -1.79 28.26 -10.79
C GLY A 113 -0.40 27.86 -10.29
N ALA A 114 0.49 28.84 -10.07
CA ALA A 114 1.79 28.61 -9.45
C ALA A 114 1.68 28.16 -7.99
N VAL A 115 0.80 28.80 -7.20
CA VAL A 115 0.53 28.38 -5.81
C VAL A 115 0.00 26.94 -5.75
N ALA A 116 -0.97 26.60 -6.60
CA ALA A 116 -1.51 25.25 -6.69
C ALA A 116 -0.45 24.23 -7.12
N SER A 117 0.44 24.60 -8.03
CA SER A 117 1.59 23.77 -8.43
C SER A 117 2.54 23.49 -7.26
N VAL A 118 2.83 24.50 -6.42
CA VAL A 118 3.63 24.33 -5.20
C VAL A 118 2.92 23.43 -4.19
N VAL A 119 1.61 23.57 -4.03
CA VAL A 119 0.80 22.66 -3.18
C VAL A 119 0.92 21.22 -3.66
N TYR A 120 0.82 20.97 -4.96
CA TYR A 120 1.00 19.62 -5.52
C TYR A 120 2.40 19.07 -5.29
N ALA A 121 3.44 19.88 -5.50
CA ALA A 121 4.82 19.48 -5.26
C ALA A 121 5.05 19.11 -3.79
N ILE A 122 4.65 19.97 -2.85
CA ILE A 122 4.80 19.74 -1.42
C ILE A 122 3.96 18.55 -0.96
N GLY A 123 2.69 18.47 -1.39
CA GLY A 123 1.78 17.39 -1.05
C GLY A 123 2.32 16.03 -1.51
N TYR A 124 2.87 15.96 -2.71
CA TYR A 124 3.51 14.74 -3.21
C TYR A 124 4.77 14.38 -2.40
N LEU A 125 5.67 15.34 -2.12
CA LEU A 125 6.88 15.10 -1.33
C LEU A 125 6.56 14.60 0.09
N LEU A 126 5.58 15.21 0.75
CA LEU A 126 5.11 14.77 2.07
C LEU A 126 4.53 13.36 2.00
N THR A 127 3.70 13.08 0.98
CA THR A 127 3.10 11.77 0.75
C THR A 127 4.17 10.69 0.52
N ALA A 128 5.17 10.97 -0.30
CA ALA A 128 6.30 10.07 -0.55
C ALA A 128 7.12 9.84 0.72
N ALA A 129 7.41 10.89 1.50
CA ALA A 129 8.15 10.79 2.76
C ALA A 129 7.39 9.97 3.82
N LEU A 130 6.08 10.15 3.95
CA LEU A 130 5.23 9.38 4.87
C LEU A 130 5.14 7.91 4.44
N THR A 131 4.98 7.67 3.14
CA THR A 131 4.96 6.33 2.55
C THR A 131 6.29 5.61 2.83
N TRP A 132 7.41 6.27 2.58
CA TRP A 132 8.75 5.74 2.85
C TRP A 132 8.98 5.40 4.34
N ARG A 133 8.62 6.32 5.24
CA ARG A 133 8.70 6.10 6.70
C ARG A 133 7.85 4.90 7.13
N ARG A 134 6.71 4.68 6.48
CA ARG A 134 5.80 3.56 6.79
C ARG A 134 6.31 2.23 6.27
N LEU A 135 6.88 2.19 5.06
CA LEU A 135 7.57 1.01 4.51
C LEU A 135 8.74 0.58 5.40
N ARG A 136 9.55 1.54 5.87
CA ARG A 136 10.67 1.25 6.80
C ARG A 136 10.21 0.63 8.12
N ARG A 137 8.95 0.85 8.53
CA ARG A 137 8.35 0.28 9.74
C ARG A 137 7.63 -1.04 9.49
N GLY A 138 7.72 -1.61 8.28
CA GLY A 138 7.06 -2.87 7.91
C GLY A 138 5.53 -2.82 7.90
N ARG A 139 4.93 -1.62 7.85
CA ARG A 139 3.47 -1.43 7.85
C ARG A 139 2.94 -1.31 6.42
N ILE A 140 1.69 -1.75 6.23
CA ILE A 140 0.92 -1.58 4.97
C ILE A 140 0.90 -0.11 4.57
N ALA A 141 1.28 0.20 3.34
CA ALA A 141 1.53 1.57 2.91
C ALA A 141 0.76 2.01 1.65
N PHE A 142 0.13 1.08 0.91
CA PHE A 142 -0.54 1.41 -0.36
C PHE A 142 -1.61 2.51 -0.24
N TRP A 143 -2.29 2.62 0.90
CA TRP A 143 -3.34 3.62 1.11
C TRP A 143 -2.79 5.03 1.31
N VAL A 144 -1.51 5.18 1.71
CA VAL A 144 -0.91 6.48 2.02
C VAL A 144 -0.79 7.35 0.78
N PRO A 145 -0.23 6.88 -0.36
CA PRO A 145 -0.27 7.61 -1.62
C PRO A 145 -1.67 8.04 -2.04
N LEU A 146 -2.65 7.16 -1.87
CA LEU A 146 -4.04 7.43 -2.26
C LEU A 146 -4.65 8.58 -1.44
N VAL A 147 -4.55 8.51 -0.11
CA VAL A 147 -5.08 9.56 0.78
C VAL A 147 -4.31 10.86 0.63
N GLY A 148 -2.98 10.79 0.47
CA GLY A 148 -2.13 11.95 0.24
C GLY A 148 -2.50 12.69 -1.05
N PHE A 149 -2.79 11.95 -2.13
CA PHE A 149 -3.26 12.53 -3.38
C PHE A 149 -4.62 13.22 -3.20
N VAL A 150 -5.61 12.54 -2.63
CA VAL A 150 -6.94 13.12 -2.39
C VAL A 150 -6.86 14.41 -1.56
N ALA A 151 -6.11 14.38 -0.45
CA ALA A 151 -5.94 15.56 0.40
C ALA A 151 -5.28 16.73 -0.36
N THR A 152 -4.24 16.44 -1.15
CA THR A 152 -3.53 17.47 -1.94
C THR A 152 -4.44 18.07 -3.00
N THR A 153 -5.20 17.24 -3.72
CA THR A 153 -6.14 17.70 -4.75
C THR A 153 -7.24 18.58 -4.16
N LEU A 154 -7.75 18.28 -2.97
CA LEU A 154 -8.73 19.15 -2.30
C LEU A 154 -8.15 20.54 -2.01
N VAL A 155 -6.93 20.61 -1.48
CA VAL A 155 -6.26 21.89 -1.20
C VAL A 155 -5.96 22.66 -2.48
N ALA A 156 -5.46 21.98 -3.52
CA ALA A 156 -5.23 22.59 -4.83
C ALA A 156 -6.53 23.04 -5.49
N GLY A 157 -7.63 22.30 -5.30
CA GLY A 157 -8.97 22.66 -5.78
C GLY A 157 -9.45 24.00 -5.24
N VAL A 158 -9.11 24.34 -3.99
CA VAL A 158 -9.39 25.67 -3.43
C VAL A 158 -8.63 26.76 -4.21
N CYS A 159 -7.34 26.53 -4.50
CA CYS A 159 -6.52 27.48 -5.28
C CYS A 159 -7.08 27.68 -6.70
N ILE A 160 -7.48 26.58 -7.36
CA ILE A 160 -8.10 26.61 -8.69
C ILE A 160 -9.43 27.35 -8.66
N THR A 161 -10.25 27.13 -7.63
CA THR A 161 -11.53 27.83 -7.46
C THR A 161 -11.32 29.33 -7.33
N ILE A 162 -10.35 29.76 -6.52
CA ILE A 162 -10.01 31.19 -6.36
C ILE A 162 -9.58 31.79 -7.71
N ALA A 163 -8.74 31.09 -8.46
CA ALA A 163 -8.30 31.51 -9.78
C ALA A 163 -9.49 31.68 -10.74
N LEU A 164 -10.40 30.71 -10.80
CA LEU A 164 -11.61 30.79 -11.64
C LEU A 164 -12.49 31.97 -11.24
N THR A 165 -12.69 32.21 -9.94
CA THR A 165 -13.50 33.35 -9.46
C THR A 165 -12.92 34.72 -9.78
N ALA A 166 -11.64 34.79 -10.17
CA ALA A 166 -11.02 36.02 -10.62
C ALA A 166 -11.52 36.48 -12.01
N ASP A 167 -12.14 35.59 -12.79
CA ASP A 167 -12.79 35.91 -14.06
C ASP A 167 -14.30 35.58 -14.02
N PRO A 168 -15.14 36.55 -13.60
CA PRO A 168 -16.57 36.35 -13.52
C PRO A 168 -17.23 36.06 -14.88
N ALA A 169 -16.67 36.58 -15.98
CA ALA A 169 -17.22 36.37 -17.32
C ALA A 169 -16.99 34.92 -17.76
N PHE A 170 -15.77 34.41 -17.55
CA PHE A 170 -15.42 33.01 -17.79
C PHE A 170 -16.27 32.06 -16.93
N LEU A 171 -16.44 32.34 -15.63
CA LEU A 171 -17.31 31.54 -14.76
C LEU A 171 -18.78 31.57 -15.20
N SER A 172 -19.28 32.71 -15.66
CA SER A 172 -20.65 32.85 -16.15
C SER A 172 -20.87 31.99 -17.40
N ALA A 173 -19.89 31.97 -18.31
CA ALA A 173 -19.93 31.11 -19.50
C ALA A 173 -19.94 29.62 -19.12
N LEU A 174 -19.11 29.20 -18.15
CA LEU A 174 -19.07 27.83 -17.67
C LEU A 174 -20.37 27.41 -16.97
N THR A 175 -20.89 28.24 -16.07
CA THR A 175 -22.12 27.93 -15.32
C THR A 175 -23.35 27.91 -16.23
N GLY A 176 -23.38 28.76 -17.25
CA GLY A 176 -24.42 28.75 -18.29
C GLY A 176 -24.49 27.43 -19.08
N ALA A 177 -23.39 26.69 -19.19
CA ALA A 177 -23.37 25.39 -19.87
C ALA A 177 -24.02 24.26 -19.07
N PHE A 178 -24.05 24.36 -17.74
CA PHE A 178 -24.71 23.38 -16.87
C PHE A 178 -26.20 23.68 -16.64
N ALA A 179 -26.63 24.90 -16.96
CA ALA A 179 -28.02 25.35 -16.81
C ALA A 179 -28.90 25.04 -18.03
N ASN A 180 -28.29 24.61 -19.14
CA ASN A 180 -28.96 24.15 -20.37
C ASN A 180 -28.82 22.64 -20.51
#